data_AF-A0A2M8LES1-F1
#
_entry.id   AF-A0A2M8LES1-F1
#
_cell.length_a   1.000
_cell.length_b   1.000
_cell.length_c   1.000
_cell.angle_alpha   90.00
_cell.angle_beta   90.00
_cell.angle_gamma   90.00
#
_symmetry.space_group_name_H-M   'P 1'
#
loop_
_entity.id
_entity.type
_entity.pdbx_description
1 polymer ?
#
loop_
_entity_poly.entity_id
_entity_poly.type
_entity_poly.pdbx_seq_one_letter_code
_entity_poly.pdbx_strand_id
1 'polypeptide(L)'
;MEPSKEAIEEFKKIYKKEYGKELDDKEAYESAYNLLNFFKLLMDIDMKDRQKSVVLKRSLTVFLSTGTIAASFATPQSTKRPAGTIGMAPNV
;
A
#
# COMPACT_ATOMS: atom_id res chain seq x y z
N MET A 1 -14.77 -8.64 -0.16
CA MET A 1 -15.11 -9.78 -1.03
C MET A 1 -16.36 -10.38 -0.48
N GLU A 2 -17.36 -10.64 -1.32
CA GLU A 2 -18.63 -11.17 -0.85
C GLU A 2 -18.65 -12.71 -0.96
N PRO A 3 -18.96 -13.44 0.12
CA PRO A 3 -19.06 -14.90 0.06
C PRO A 3 -20.31 -15.35 -0.71
N SER A 4 -20.19 -16.44 -1.47
CA SER A 4 -21.35 -17.07 -2.11
C SER A 4 -22.26 -17.74 -1.08
N LYS A 5 -23.53 -17.97 -1.43
CA LYS A 5 -24.47 -18.70 -0.56
C LYS A 5 -23.97 -20.10 -0.21
N GLU A 6 -23.43 -20.82 -1.19
CA GLU A 6 -22.84 -22.15 -0.99
C GLU A 6 -21.67 -22.12 0.02
N ALA A 7 -20.79 -21.11 -0.09
CA ALA A 7 -19.68 -20.95 0.86
C ALA A 7 -20.15 -20.63 2.28
N ILE A 8 -21.25 -19.88 2.44
CA ILE A 8 -21.86 -19.61 3.75
C ILE A 8 -22.44 -20.89 4.35
N GLU A 9 -23.12 -21.72 3.55
CA GLU A 9 -23.64 -23.00 4.02
C GLU A 9 -22.52 -23.97 4.44
N GLU A 10 -21.44 -24.05 3.67
CA GLU A 10 -20.25 -24.82 4.04
C GLU A 10 -19.61 -24.28 5.31
N PHE A 11 -19.48 -22.96 5.43
CA PHE A 11 -18.97 -22.32 6.63
C PHE A 11 -19.81 -22.69 7.87
N LYS A 12 -21.15 -22.66 7.77
CA LYS A 12 -22.05 -23.09 8.85
C LYS A 12 -21.83 -24.56 9.23
N LYS A 13 -21.68 -25.46 8.25
CA LYS A 13 -21.44 -26.89 8.48
C LYS A 13 -20.12 -27.12 9.21
N ILE A 14 -19.05 -26.46 8.78
CA ILE A 14 -17.72 -26.54 9.41
C ILE A 14 -17.78 -25.96 10.83
N TYR A 15 -18.39 -24.79 11.00
CA TYR A 15 -18.46 -24.14 12.31
C TYR A 15 -19.22 -25.00 13.33
N LYS A 16 -20.35 -25.60 12.92
CA LYS A 16 -21.09 -26.54 13.77
C LYS A 16 -20.25 -27.78 14.11
N LYS A 17 -19.51 -28.33 13.14
CA LYS A 17 -18.67 -29.52 13.35
C LYS A 17 -17.54 -29.26 14.34
N GLU A 18 -16.84 -28.14 14.20
CA GLU A 18 -15.63 -27.82 14.98
C GLU A 18 -15.96 -27.21 16.35
N TYR A 19 -17.02 -26.42 16.45
CA TYR A 19 -17.35 -25.65 17.67
C TYR A 19 -18.66 -26.08 18.33
N GLY A 20 -19.43 -26.99 17.73
CA GLY A 20 -20.72 -27.46 18.26
C GLY A 20 -21.84 -26.41 18.26
N LYS A 21 -21.59 -25.21 17.69
CA LYS A 21 -22.54 -24.09 17.67
C LYS A 21 -23.17 -23.93 16.30
N GLU A 22 -24.48 -23.77 16.26
CA GLU A 22 -25.20 -23.35 15.06
C GLU A 22 -25.17 -21.84 14.93
N LEU A 23 -24.90 -21.35 13.72
CA LEU A 23 -24.95 -19.94 13.38
C LEU A 23 -26.24 -19.66 12.61
N ASP A 24 -26.84 -18.51 12.89
CA ASP A 24 -27.88 -17.96 12.01
C ASP A 24 -27.26 -17.50 10.67
N ASP A 25 -28.08 -17.35 9.63
CA ASP A 25 -27.63 -16.92 8.30
C ASP A 25 -26.90 -15.57 8.35
N LYS A 26 -27.40 -14.63 9.17
CA LYS A 26 -26.76 -13.33 9.32
C LYS A 26 -25.40 -13.45 10.01
N GLU A 27 -25.32 -14.21 11.09
CA GLU A 27 -24.07 -14.41 11.83
C GLU A 27 -23.02 -15.12 10.98
N ALA A 28 -23.44 -16.13 10.21
CA ALA A 28 -22.59 -16.86 9.29
C ALA A 28 -22.06 -15.96 8.17
N TYR A 29 -22.93 -15.14 7.55
CA TYR A 29 -22.54 -14.18 6.53
C TYR A 29 -21.51 -13.19 7.07
N GLU A 30 -21.80 -12.53 8.20
CA GLU A 30 -20.91 -11.53 8.79
C GLU A 30 -19.55 -12.14 9.16
N SER A 31 -19.55 -13.33 9.75
CA SER A 31 -18.32 -14.04 10.13
C SER A 31 -17.48 -14.42 8.92
N ALA A 32 -18.10 -15.02 7.89
CA ALA A 32 -17.41 -15.40 6.66
C ALA A 32 -16.89 -14.18 5.89
N TYR A 33 -17.70 -13.12 5.80
CA TYR A 33 -17.32 -11.86 5.16
C TYR A 33 -16.11 -11.22 5.85
N ASN A 34 -16.12 -11.16 7.19
CA ASN A 34 -15.01 -10.59 7.96
C ASN A 34 -13.73 -11.40 7.78
N LEU A 35 -13.82 -12.74 7.79
CA LEU A 35 -12.69 -13.62 7.56
C LEU A 35 -12.06 -13.40 6.18
N LEU A 36 -12.87 -13.39 5.13
CA LEU A 36 -12.40 -13.18 3.75
C LEU A 36 -11.72 -11.82 3.58
N ASN A 37 -12.30 -10.76 4.15
CA ASN A 37 -11.71 -9.43 4.06
C ASN A 37 -10.43 -9.28 4.88
N PHE A 38 -10.31 -10.00 5.99
CA PHE A 38 -9.07 -10.05 6.75
C PHE A 38 -7.93 -10.69 5.94
N PHE A 39 -8.17 -11.85 5.32
CA PHE A 39 -7.15 -12.47 4.45
C PHE A 39 -6.82 -11.62 3.23
N LYS A 40 -7.81 -10.97 2.63
CA LYS A 40 -7.57 -10.00 1.54
C LYS A 40 -6.63 -8.88 1.99
N LEU A 41 -6.87 -8.30 3.17
CA LEU A 41 -6.02 -7.24 3.70
C LEU A 41 -4.57 -7.72 3.88
N LEU A 42 -4.37 -8.91 4.45
CA LEU A 42 -3.03 -9.49 4.61
C LEU A 42 -2.33 -9.68 3.26
N MET A 43 -3.04 -10.20 2.26
CA MET A 43 -2.50 -10.34 0.90
C MET A 43 -2.14 -8.98 0.29
N ASP A 44 -2.99 -7.97 0.44
CA ASP A 44 -2.75 -6.64 -0.10
C ASP A 44 -1.50 -6.00 0.53
N ILE A 45 -1.27 -6.20 1.83
CA ILE A 45 -0.08 -5.73 2.54
C ILE A 45 1.17 -6.43 2.01
N ASP A 46 1.15 -7.77 1.97
CA ASP A 46 2.26 -8.60 1.51
C ASP A 46 2.64 -8.29 0.04
N MET A 47 1.64 -8.08 -0.82
CA MET A 47 1.86 -7.63 -2.20
C MET A 47 2.52 -6.26 -2.27
N LYS A 48 2.07 -5.29 -1.46
CA LYS A 48 2.68 -3.95 -1.41
C LYS A 48 4.12 -4.00 -0.92
N ASP A 49 4.41 -4.81 0.08
CA ASP A 49 5.76 -4.92 0.63
C ASP A 49 6.72 -5.63 -0.34
N ARG A 50 6.25 -6.67 -1.06
CA ARG A 50 7.00 -7.25 -2.17
C ARG A 50 7.32 -6.23 -3.25
N GLN A 51 6.35 -5.41 -3.67
CA GLN A 51 6.58 -4.36 -4.67
C GLN A 51 7.63 -3.35 -4.21
N LYS A 52 7.55 -2.86 -2.97
CA LYS A 52 8.57 -1.95 -2.40
C LYS A 52 9.96 -2.57 -2.43
N SER A 53 10.08 -3.85 -2.07
CA SER A 53 11.38 -4.54 -2.07
C SER A 53 11.98 -4.67 -3.47
N VAL A 54 11.15 -4.90 -4.50
CA VAL A 54 11.57 -4.97 -5.90
C VAL A 54 12.01 -3.59 -6.39
N VAL A 55 11.24 -2.54 -6.09
CA VAL A 55 11.60 -1.16 -6.46
C VAL A 55 12.91 -0.74 -5.79
N LEU A 56 13.09 -1.08 -4.51
CA LEU A 56 14.30 -0.75 -3.76
C LEU A 56 15.52 -1.48 -4.34
N LYS A 57 15.42 -2.79 -4.61
CA LYS A 57 16.49 -3.56 -5.25
C LYS A 57 16.86 -2.99 -6.62
N ARG A 58 15.85 -2.65 -7.43
CA ARG A 58 16.07 -2.06 -8.76
C ARG A 58 16.78 -0.70 -8.67
N SER A 59 16.35 0.16 -7.75
CA SER A 59 16.98 1.46 -7.49
C SER A 59 18.42 1.31 -7.03
N LEU A 60 18.70 0.36 -6.13
CA LEU A 60 20.05 0.07 -5.67
C LEU A 60 20.95 -0.45 -6.80
N THR A 61 20.45 -1.36 -7.64
CA THR A 61 21.20 -1.87 -8.80
C THR A 61 21.58 -0.76 -9.76
N VAL A 62 20.67 0.18 -10.05
CA VAL A 62 20.96 1.33 -10.93
C VAL A 62 21.99 2.26 -10.29
N PHE A 63 21.88 2.52 -8.99
CA PHE A 63 22.87 3.33 -8.28
C PHE A 63 24.27 2.69 -8.31
N LEU A 64 24.38 1.39 -8.04
CA LEU A 64 25.66 0.68 -8.05
C LEU A 64 26.30 0.63 -9.45
N SER A 65 25.49 0.63 -10.53
CA SER A 65 26.02 0.57 -11.90
C SER A 65 26.34 1.95 -12.50
N THR A 66 25.61 3.00 -12.11
CA THR A 66 25.73 4.34 -12.72
C THR A 66 26.23 5.43 -11.77
N GLY A 67 26.39 5.13 -10.49
CA GLY A 67 26.71 6.12 -9.44
C GLY A 67 25.61 7.17 -9.22
N THR A 68 24.47 7.05 -9.91
CA THR A 68 23.42 8.07 -9.95
C THR A 68 22.18 7.57 -9.23
N ILE A 69 21.72 8.31 -8.23
CA ILE A 69 20.38 8.13 -7.67
C ILE A 69 19.45 9.01 -8.49
N ALA A 70 18.63 8.43 -9.35
CA ALA A 70 17.52 9.14 -9.96
C ALA A 70 16.51 9.47 -8.85
N ALA A 71 16.63 10.65 -8.25
CA ALA A 71 15.67 11.13 -7.27
C ALA A 71 14.31 11.31 -7.96
N SER A 72 13.44 10.31 -7.89
CA SER A 72 12.02 10.45 -8.23
C SER A 72 11.24 11.18 -7.13
N PHE A 73 11.86 12.15 -6.46
CA PHE A 73 11.21 13.05 -5.53
C PHE A 73 11.12 14.40 -6.23
N ALA A 74 9.89 14.88 -6.39
CA ALA A 74 9.58 16.17 -6.98
C ALA A 74 10.54 17.24 -6.45
N THR A 75 11.30 17.87 -7.35
CA THR A 75 11.99 19.10 -7.04
C THR A 75 10.94 20.14 -6.66
N PRO A 76 11.00 20.77 -5.47
CA PRO A 76 10.32 22.04 -5.30
C PRO A 76 10.94 22.98 -6.35
N GLN A 77 10.10 23.54 -7.22
CA GLN A 77 10.55 24.53 -8.19
C GLN A 77 11.30 25.64 -7.44
N SER A 78 12.62 25.71 -7.64
CA SER A 78 13.41 26.87 -7.31
C SER A 78 12.90 28.02 -8.18
N THR A 79 12.01 28.83 -7.63
CA THR A 79 11.64 30.11 -8.22
C THR A 79 12.90 30.97 -8.32
N LYS A 80 13.36 31.16 -9.56
CA LYS A 80 14.41 32.10 -9.91
C LYS A 80 14.00 33.49 -9.42
N ARG A 81 14.61 34.00 -8.35
CA ARG A 81 14.69 35.46 -8.15
C ARG A 81 15.91 35.94 -8.93
N PRO A 82 15.78 36.88 -9.87
CA PRO A 82 16.93 37.43 -10.57
C PRO A 82 17.81 38.22 -9.60
N ALA A 83 19.12 38.10 -9.78
CA ALA A 83 20.14 38.82 -9.04
C ALA A 83 19.91 40.33 -9.16
N GLY A 84 19.62 41.00 -8.04
CA GLY A 84 19.66 42.44 -7.96
C GLY A 84 21.11 42.91 -7.97
N THR A 85 21.50 43.63 -9.01
CA THR A 85 22.76 44.35 -9.10
C THR A 85 22.81 45.40 -7.99
N ILE A 86 23.69 45.24 -7.00
CA ILE A 86 24.02 46.31 -6.06
C ILE A 86 24.95 47.28 -6.80
N GLY A 87 24.35 48.29 -7.44
CA GLY A 87 25.09 49.44 -7.95
C GLY A 87 25.34 50.42 -6.81
N MET A 88 26.62 50.57 -6.43
CA MET A 88 27.10 51.69 -5.62
C MET A 88 26.80 53.00 -6.34
N ALA A 89 26.02 53.88 -5.71
CA ALA A 89 25.97 55.29 -6.12
C ALA A 89 27.22 56.01 -5.59
N PRO A 90 27.97 56.76 -6.42
CA PRO A 90 28.95 57.69 -5.89
C PRO A 90 28.23 58.93 -5.36
N ASN A 91 28.50 59.27 -4.10
CA ASN A 91 28.37 60.63 -3.57
C ASN A 91 29.29 61.55 -4.40
N VAL A 92 28.74 62.56 -5.09
CA VAL A 92 29.01 64.01 -4.96
C VAL A 92 27.96 64.76 -5.80
#